data_AF-A0A2E8ATF8-F1
#
_entry.id   AF-A0A2E8ATF8-F1
#
_cell.length_a   1.000
_cell.length_b   1.000
_cell.length_c   1.000
_cell.angle_alpha   90.00
_cell.angle_beta   90.00
_cell.angle_gamma   90.00
#
_symmetry.space_group_name_H-M   'P 1'
#
loop_
_entity.id
_entity.type
_entity.pdbx_description
1 polymer ?
#
loop_
_entity_poly.entity_id
_entity_poly.type
_entity_poly.pdbx_seq_one_letter_code
_entity_poly.pdbx_strand_id
1 'polypeptide(L)'
;MVKRPIVENVKVDQFVNARQKLLQWRRAKRIALQIADLQFPKTHPFRKSVQNLCRGSCEFRYQAEIAACRTADRFGDDVFRVMIDGVYMRAGPTDFFYGDTLHQVESKDNVPELKVSVRACRDKSLTIRDISHFHSLASCAQAFMDAVKILPTGARIDSAASRKLTQCERKLWKDYARVVSQLNKVRTDRSQTYGALLCISRVGLHGEIGRAIISFIA
;
A
#
# COMPACT_ATOMS: atom_id res chain seq x y z
N MET A 1 9.58 -26.98 37.26
CA MET A 1 9.09 -25.66 36.78
C MET A 1 10.11 -25.11 35.79
N VAL A 2 9.80 -25.15 34.49
CA VAL A 2 10.65 -24.55 33.45
C VAL A 2 10.45 -23.04 33.53
N LYS A 3 11.48 -22.29 33.95
CA LYS A 3 11.51 -20.84 33.79
C LYS A 3 11.44 -20.57 32.29
N ARG A 4 10.27 -20.19 31.78
CA ARG A 4 10.16 -19.64 30.43
C ARG A 4 11.06 -18.41 30.42
N PRO A 5 12.09 -18.35 29.56
CA PRO A 5 12.87 -17.13 29.42
C PRO A 5 11.89 -16.01 29.15
N ILE A 6 12.09 -14.88 29.83
CA ILE A 6 11.41 -13.62 29.53
C ILE A 6 11.71 -13.38 28.06
N VAL A 7 10.79 -13.78 27.21
CA VAL A 7 10.83 -13.52 25.78
C VAL A 7 10.91 -12.00 25.72
N GLU A 8 12.09 -11.48 25.35
CA GLU A 8 12.31 -10.09 25.00
C GLU A 8 11.03 -9.59 24.35
N ASN A 9 10.41 -8.52 24.87
CA ASN A 9 9.15 -7.98 24.36
C ASN A 9 9.17 -7.94 22.82
N VAL A 10 8.75 -9.04 22.19
CA VAL A 10 8.64 -9.16 20.75
C VAL A 10 7.51 -8.21 20.49
N LYS A 11 7.83 -7.09 19.86
CA LYS A 11 6.87 -6.02 19.64
C LYS A 11 5.91 -6.53 18.58
N VAL A 12 4.93 -7.33 18.99
CA VAL A 12 3.81 -7.80 18.17
C VAL A 12 3.20 -6.60 17.44
N ASP A 13 3.14 -5.44 18.11
CA ASP A 13 2.77 -4.14 17.54
C ASP A 13 3.48 -3.79 16.23
N GLN A 14 4.75 -4.17 16.04
CA GLN A 14 5.48 -3.93 14.78
C GLN A 14 4.94 -4.81 13.65
N PHE A 15 4.61 -6.07 13.93
CA PHE A 15 3.96 -6.96 12.96
C PHE A 15 2.55 -6.49 12.61
N VAL A 16 1.79 -6.05 13.63
CA VAL A 16 0.47 -5.42 13.46
C VAL A 16 0.56 -4.20 12.56
N ASN A 17 1.47 -3.27 12.86
CA ASN A 17 1.69 -2.09 12.06
C ASN A 17 2.05 -2.46 10.61
N ALA A 18 2.98 -3.40 10.40
CA ALA A 18 3.35 -3.87 9.07
C ALA A 18 2.14 -4.42 8.29
N ARG A 19 1.27 -5.20 8.94
CA ARG A 19 0.03 -5.69 8.32
C ARG A 19 -0.97 -4.57 8.03
N GLN A 20 -1.17 -3.64 8.94
CA GLN A 20 -2.05 -2.49 8.70
C GLN A 20 -1.56 -1.67 7.49
N LYS A 21 -0.24 -1.43 7.38
CA LYS A 21 0.34 -0.74 6.20
C LYS A 21 0.19 -1.54 4.91
N LEU A 22 0.33 -2.87 4.96
CA LEU A 22 0.06 -3.75 3.81
C LEU A 22 -1.39 -3.61 3.34
N LEU A 23 -2.37 -3.63 4.25
CA LEU A 23 -3.78 -3.48 3.92
C LEU A 23 -4.07 -2.10 3.31
N GLN A 24 -3.49 -1.02 3.87
CA GLN A 24 -3.58 0.33 3.30
C GLN A 24 -3.03 0.39 1.88
N TRP A 25 -1.87 -0.23 1.64
CA TRP A 25 -1.26 -0.26 0.32
C TRP A 25 -2.08 -1.07 -0.70
N ARG A 26 -2.62 -2.23 -0.32
CA ARG A 26 -3.52 -3.03 -1.17
C ARG A 26 -4.78 -2.26 -1.54
N ARG A 27 -5.36 -1.54 -0.58
CA ARG A 27 -6.51 -0.66 -0.84
C ARG A 27 -6.15 0.44 -1.85
N ALA A 28 -5.05 1.17 -1.63
CA ALA A 28 -4.59 2.21 -2.56
C ALA A 28 -4.36 1.66 -3.98
N LYS A 29 -3.77 0.46 -4.09
CA LYS A 29 -3.56 -0.25 -5.36
C LYS A 29 -4.86 -0.58 -6.07
N ARG A 30 -5.85 -1.14 -5.37
CA ARG A 30 -7.15 -1.49 -5.93
C ARG A 30 -7.87 -0.24 -6.46
N ILE A 31 -7.87 0.84 -5.68
CA ILE A 31 -8.46 2.12 -6.06
C ILE A 31 -7.79 2.68 -7.32
N ALA A 32 -6.45 2.74 -7.35
CA ALA A 32 -5.70 3.24 -8.50
C ALA A 32 -5.96 2.43 -9.78
N LEU A 33 -6.01 1.09 -9.67
CA LEU A 33 -6.35 0.21 -10.78
C LEU A 33 -7.78 0.46 -11.28
N GLN A 34 -8.75 0.52 -10.36
CA GLN A 34 -10.14 0.74 -10.70
C GLN A 34 -10.34 2.08 -11.42
N ILE A 35 -9.76 3.16 -10.91
CA ILE A 35 -9.79 4.48 -11.56
C ILE A 35 -9.17 4.39 -12.97
N ALA A 36 -7.98 3.80 -13.10
CA ALA A 36 -7.30 3.70 -14.38
C ALA A 36 -8.08 2.83 -15.40
N ASP A 37 -8.73 1.76 -14.93
CA ASP A 37 -9.49 0.85 -15.78
C ASP A 37 -10.82 1.46 -16.25
N LEU A 38 -11.46 2.28 -15.41
CA LEU A 38 -12.71 2.99 -15.72
C LEU A 38 -12.48 4.22 -16.61
N GLN A 39 -11.41 4.98 -16.36
CA GLN A 39 -11.18 6.28 -17.03
C GLN A 39 -10.44 6.16 -18.36
N PHE A 40 -9.67 5.09 -18.59
CA PHE A 40 -8.82 4.98 -19.77
C PHE A 40 -9.00 3.65 -20.49
N PRO A 41 -8.93 3.63 -21.84
CA PRO A 41 -8.93 2.38 -22.60
C PRO A 41 -7.67 1.56 -22.31
N LYS A 42 -7.74 0.23 -22.53
CA LYS A 42 -6.62 -0.72 -22.30
C LYS A 42 -5.33 -0.33 -23.03
N THR A 43 -5.43 0.39 -24.15
CA THR A 43 -4.29 0.85 -24.95
C THR A 43 -3.61 2.09 -24.39
N HIS A 44 -4.24 2.81 -23.46
CA HIS A 44 -3.75 4.09 -22.96
C HIS A 44 -2.42 3.96 -22.19
N PRO A 45 -1.39 4.78 -22.48
CA PRO A 45 -0.08 4.69 -21.83
C PRO A 45 -0.12 4.84 -20.31
N PHE A 46 -0.95 5.74 -19.79
CA PHE A 46 -1.13 5.92 -18.35
C PHE A 46 -1.69 4.67 -17.67
N ARG A 47 -2.76 4.07 -18.21
CA ARG A 47 -3.35 2.83 -17.68
C ARG A 47 -2.34 1.69 -17.69
N LYS A 48 -1.59 1.50 -18.80
CA LYS A 48 -0.53 0.50 -18.88
C LYS A 48 0.53 0.71 -17.79
N SER A 49 0.91 1.96 -17.54
CA SER A 49 1.90 2.29 -16.50
C SER A 49 1.39 1.97 -15.09
N VAL A 50 0.13 2.32 -14.79
CA VAL A 50 -0.51 1.96 -13.51
C VAL A 50 -0.61 0.45 -13.34
N GLN A 51 -1.03 -0.28 -14.38
CA GLN A 51 -1.10 -1.74 -14.37
C GLN A 51 0.29 -2.36 -14.17
N ASN A 52 1.33 -1.85 -14.81
CA ASN A 52 2.70 -2.32 -14.64
C ASN A 52 3.21 -2.10 -13.21
N LEU A 53 3.01 -0.91 -12.64
CA LEU A 53 3.32 -0.62 -11.23
C LEU A 53 2.57 -1.57 -10.29
N CYS A 54 1.29 -1.79 -10.56
CA CYS A 54 0.44 -2.68 -9.77
C CYS A 54 0.81 -4.17 -9.97
N ARG A 55 1.40 -4.58 -11.09
CA ARG A 55 1.90 -5.95 -11.27
C ARG A 55 3.28 -6.12 -10.62
N GLY A 56 4.19 -5.17 -10.83
CA GLY A 56 5.54 -5.18 -10.24
C GLY A 56 5.53 -5.13 -8.71
N SER A 57 4.54 -4.47 -8.12
CA SER A 57 4.32 -4.48 -6.67
C SER A 57 3.98 -5.85 -6.08
N CYS A 58 3.56 -6.84 -6.87
CA CYS A 58 3.30 -8.20 -6.37
C CYS A 58 4.59 -8.91 -5.93
N GLU A 59 5.68 -8.71 -6.66
CA GLU A 59 7.00 -9.29 -6.34
C GLU A 59 7.57 -8.65 -5.07
N PHE A 60 7.47 -7.32 -4.97
CA PHE A 60 7.84 -6.59 -3.75
C PHE A 60 7.05 -7.07 -2.53
N ARG A 61 5.72 -7.15 -2.66
CA ARG A 61 4.81 -7.62 -1.61
C ARG A 61 5.23 -8.99 -1.11
N TYR A 62 5.44 -9.92 -2.04
CA TYR A 62 5.81 -11.29 -1.72
C TYR A 62 7.12 -11.37 -0.92
N GLN A 63 8.15 -10.61 -1.30
CA GLN A 63 9.42 -10.57 -0.56
C GLN A 63 9.26 -9.96 0.83
N ALA A 64 8.48 -8.88 0.96
CA ALA A 64 8.22 -8.21 2.23
C ALA A 64 7.38 -9.08 3.19
N GLU A 65 6.38 -9.79 2.67
CA GLU A 65 5.57 -10.74 3.43
C GLU A 65 6.40 -11.97 3.86
N ILE A 66 7.23 -12.53 2.97
CA ILE A 66 8.15 -13.63 3.34
C ILE A 66 9.09 -13.19 4.46
N ALA A 67 9.65 -11.99 4.36
CA ALA A 67 10.52 -11.45 5.38
C ALA A 67 9.80 -11.35 6.74
N ALA A 68 8.56 -10.87 6.74
CA ALA A 68 7.74 -10.79 7.94
C ALA A 68 7.42 -12.19 8.51
N CYS A 69 7.07 -13.16 7.67
CA CYS A 69 6.72 -14.52 8.10
C CYS A 69 7.92 -15.27 8.67
N ARG A 70 9.07 -15.26 7.97
CA ARG A 70 10.30 -15.86 8.49
C ARG A 70 10.73 -15.25 9.82
N THR A 71 10.45 -13.97 10.01
CA THR A 71 10.74 -13.29 11.27
C THR A 71 9.79 -13.77 12.35
N ALA A 72 8.50 -13.91 12.05
CA ALA A 72 7.49 -14.39 12.97
C ALA A 72 7.64 -15.89 13.33
N ASP A 73 7.98 -16.76 12.38
CA ASP A 73 8.24 -18.19 12.60
C ASP A 73 9.33 -18.43 13.67
N ARG A 74 10.32 -17.53 13.76
CA ARG A 74 11.39 -17.62 14.76
C ARG A 74 10.93 -17.34 16.19
N PHE A 75 9.84 -16.59 16.36
CA PHE A 75 9.27 -16.27 17.67
C PHE A 75 8.20 -17.28 18.12
N GLY A 76 7.72 -18.13 17.20
CA GLY A 76 6.72 -19.16 17.45
C GLY A 76 5.28 -18.61 17.48
N ASP A 77 4.32 -19.48 17.13
CA ASP A 77 2.90 -19.13 17.00
C ASP A 77 2.28 -18.56 18.29
N ASP A 78 2.78 -19.01 19.44
CA ASP A 78 2.25 -18.60 20.75
C ASP A 78 2.39 -17.10 21.02
N VAL A 79 3.38 -16.43 20.40
CA VAL A 79 3.59 -14.98 20.51
C VAL A 79 2.53 -14.20 19.73
N PHE A 80 1.89 -14.82 18.73
CA PHE A 80 0.87 -14.20 17.88
C PHE A 80 -0.56 -14.57 18.31
N ARG A 81 -0.73 -15.44 19.32
CA ARG A 81 -2.01 -15.75 19.96
C ARG A 81 -2.45 -14.62 20.91
N VAL A 82 -2.52 -13.40 20.37
CA VAL A 82 -2.92 -12.19 21.07
C VAL A 82 -4.10 -11.54 20.35
N MET A 83 -4.89 -10.79 21.10
CA MET A 83 -5.97 -9.99 20.55
C MET A 83 -5.37 -8.69 20.00
N ILE A 84 -5.57 -8.44 18.71
CA ILE A 84 -5.10 -7.21 18.05
C ILE A 84 -6.34 -6.53 17.48
N ASP A 85 -6.61 -5.29 17.90
CA ASP A 85 -7.78 -4.51 17.47
C ASP A 85 -9.12 -5.28 17.63
N GLY A 86 -9.25 -6.10 18.69
CA GLY A 86 -10.44 -6.91 18.94
C GLY A 86 -10.54 -8.21 18.13
N VAL A 87 -9.57 -8.49 17.25
CA VAL A 87 -9.51 -9.75 16.47
C VAL A 87 -8.61 -10.74 17.20
N TYR A 88 -9.19 -11.86 17.63
CA TYR A 88 -8.41 -12.95 18.23
C TYR A 88 -7.76 -13.80 17.14
N MET A 89 -6.43 -13.85 17.17
CA MET A 89 -5.66 -14.57 16.15
C MET A 89 -5.43 -16.00 16.60
N ARG A 90 -6.32 -16.90 16.15
CA ARG A 90 -6.23 -18.35 16.44
C ARG A 90 -5.11 -19.06 15.70
N ALA A 91 -4.61 -18.44 14.64
CA ALA A 91 -3.84 -19.11 13.61
C ALA A 91 -2.54 -18.33 13.41
N GLY A 92 -1.44 -19.05 13.19
CA GLY A 92 -0.07 -18.54 13.32
C GLY A 92 0.30 -17.41 12.33
N PRO A 93 1.59 -17.03 12.24
CA PRO A 93 2.07 -15.97 11.35
C PRO A 93 1.66 -16.16 9.89
N THR A 94 1.59 -17.42 9.46
CA THR A 94 1.13 -17.79 8.13
C THR A 94 -0.29 -17.30 7.87
N ASP A 95 -1.21 -17.39 8.84
CA ASP A 95 -2.57 -16.89 8.64
C ASP A 95 -2.67 -15.36 8.73
N PHE A 96 -1.73 -14.74 9.43
CA PHE A 96 -1.61 -13.31 9.57
C PHE A 96 -1.26 -12.61 8.25
N PHE A 97 -0.41 -13.25 7.42
CA PHE A 97 0.08 -12.71 6.15
C PHE A 97 -0.42 -13.48 4.91
N TYR A 98 -0.86 -14.74 5.03
CA TYR A 98 -1.27 -15.63 3.93
C TYR A 98 -2.63 -16.34 4.11
N GLY A 99 -3.20 -16.36 5.31
CA GLY A 99 -4.37 -17.20 5.60
C GLY A 99 -5.63 -16.80 4.86
N ASP A 100 -6.61 -17.71 4.84
CA ASP A 100 -7.94 -17.47 4.27
C ASP A 100 -8.62 -16.23 4.86
N THR A 101 -8.30 -15.84 6.10
CA THR A 101 -8.74 -14.57 6.70
C THR A 101 -8.34 -13.34 5.89
N LEU A 102 -7.18 -13.35 5.22
CA LEU A 102 -6.74 -12.26 4.36
C LEU A 102 -7.60 -12.20 3.09
N HIS A 103 -7.87 -13.35 2.48
CA HIS A 103 -8.75 -13.46 1.31
C HIS A 103 -10.24 -13.20 1.63
N GLN A 104 -10.67 -13.48 2.86
CA GLN A 104 -12.02 -13.19 3.34
C GLN A 104 -12.21 -11.71 3.69
N VAL A 105 -11.24 -11.06 4.36
CA VAL A 105 -11.22 -9.59 4.51
C VAL A 105 -11.16 -8.91 3.14
N GLU A 106 -10.49 -9.52 2.16
CA GLU A 106 -10.44 -9.00 0.79
C GLU A 106 -11.73 -9.18 -0.02
N SER A 107 -12.51 -10.24 0.24
CA SER A 107 -13.69 -10.60 -0.54
C SER A 107 -15.01 -10.13 0.06
N LYS A 108 -15.09 -9.86 1.37
CA LYS A 108 -16.35 -9.51 2.03
C LYS A 108 -16.49 -8.08 2.57
N ASP A 109 -15.44 -7.40 3.05
CA ASP A 109 -15.66 -6.10 3.73
C ASP A 109 -14.51 -5.09 3.55
N ASN A 110 -14.85 -3.82 3.31
CA ASN A 110 -14.03 -2.61 3.58
C ASN A 110 -13.26 -1.90 2.46
N VAL A 111 -13.41 -2.24 1.19
CA VAL A 111 -13.24 -1.20 0.16
C VAL A 111 -14.64 -0.70 -0.13
N PRO A 112 -15.07 0.47 0.41
CA PRO A 112 -16.34 1.04 0.00
C PRO A 112 -16.32 1.02 -1.51
N GLU A 113 -17.31 0.38 -2.13
CA GLU A 113 -17.50 0.47 -3.57
C GLU A 113 -17.34 1.93 -3.89
N LEU A 114 -16.26 2.26 -4.58
CA LEU A 114 -16.10 3.59 -5.08
C LEU A 114 -17.29 3.75 -5.99
N LYS A 115 -18.31 4.47 -5.52
CA LYS A 115 -19.32 5.12 -6.34
C LYS A 115 -18.58 6.17 -7.17
N VAL A 116 -17.64 5.72 -7.99
CA VAL A 116 -17.15 6.49 -9.12
C VAL A 116 -18.40 6.61 -9.95
N SER A 117 -19.02 7.79 -9.93
CA SER A 117 -20.00 8.11 -10.94
C SER A 117 -19.25 8.02 -12.26
N VAL A 118 -19.35 6.87 -12.93
CA VAL A 118 -18.82 6.66 -14.27
C VAL A 118 -19.73 7.46 -15.18
N ARG A 119 -19.57 8.79 -15.16
CA ARG A 119 -19.92 9.56 -16.34
C ARG A 119 -18.93 9.07 -17.37
N ALA A 120 -19.44 8.52 -18.46
CA ALA A 120 -18.66 8.31 -19.68
C ALA A 120 -18.20 9.69 -20.16
N CYS A 121 -17.19 10.23 -19.49
CA CYS A 121 -16.63 11.51 -19.78
C CYS A 121 -15.87 11.30 -21.08
N ARG A 122 -16.43 11.79 -22.18
CA ARG A 122 -15.76 11.79 -23.48
C ARG A 122 -14.39 12.46 -23.38
N ASP A 123 -14.27 13.41 -22.45
CA ASP A 123 -13.02 13.99 -22.00
C ASP A 123 -12.37 13.11 -20.93
N LYS A 124 -11.27 12.47 -21.32
CA LYS A 124 -10.38 11.64 -20.48
C LYS A 124 -9.61 12.50 -19.47
N SER A 125 -10.34 13.15 -18.57
CA SER A 125 -9.76 13.98 -17.50
C SER A 125 -9.81 13.26 -16.15
N LEU A 126 -8.82 13.53 -15.31
CA LEU A 126 -8.79 13.08 -13.92
C LEU A 126 -9.18 14.22 -13.00
N THR A 127 -9.95 13.89 -11.96
CA THR A 127 -10.18 14.84 -10.87
C THR A 127 -8.95 14.92 -9.97
N ILE A 128 -8.83 15.99 -9.19
CA ILE A 128 -7.74 16.11 -8.19
C ILE A 128 -7.80 14.97 -7.16
N ARG A 129 -9.00 14.52 -6.82
CA ARG A 129 -9.20 13.35 -5.96
C ARG A 129 -8.57 12.11 -6.59
N ASP A 130 -8.77 11.86 -7.88
CA ASP A 130 -8.17 10.72 -8.56
C ASP A 130 -6.64 10.79 -8.55
N ILE A 131 -6.08 11.98 -8.83
CA ILE A 131 -4.64 12.25 -8.75
C ILE A 131 -4.09 11.91 -7.35
N SER A 132 -4.79 12.31 -6.29
CA SER A 132 -4.38 12.02 -4.91
C SER A 132 -4.32 10.51 -4.61
N HIS A 133 -5.20 9.70 -5.22
CA HIS A 133 -5.18 8.24 -5.07
C HIS A 133 -3.94 7.61 -5.72
N PHE A 134 -3.46 8.14 -6.85
CA PHE A 134 -2.22 7.69 -7.47
C PHE A 134 -0.98 8.04 -6.64
N HIS A 135 -0.95 9.22 -6.02
CA HIS A 135 0.13 9.59 -5.11
C HIS A 135 0.11 8.79 -3.80
N SER A 136 -1.08 8.48 -3.28
CA SER A 136 -1.26 7.63 -2.10
C SER A 136 -0.69 6.23 -2.30
N LEU A 137 -0.69 5.70 -3.53
CA LEU A 137 -0.13 4.39 -3.83
C LEU A 137 1.35 4.28 -3.44
N ALA A 138 2.17 5.28 -3.78
CA ALA A 138 3.59 5.29 -3.44
C ALA A 138 3.84 5.53 -1.95
N SER A 139 3.11 6.47 -1.35
CA SER A 139 3.22 6.76 0.07
C SER A 139 2.86 5.54 0.94
N CYS A 140 1.75 4.85 0.62
CA CYS A 140 1.38 3.62 1.31
C CYS A 140 2.38 2.48 1.08
N ALA A 141 2.95 2.38 -0.13
CA ALA A 141 3.99 1.40 -0.40
C ALA A 141 5.22 1.65 0.50
N GLN A 142 5.73 2.88 0.53
CA GLN A 142 6.86 3.29 1.36
C GLN A 142 6.60 3.01 2.84
N ALA A 143 5.44 3.43 3.36
CA ALA A 143 5.07 3.19 4.75
C ALA A 143 5.05 1.69 5.11
N PHE A 144 4.62 0.84 4.18
CA PHE A 144 4.71 -0.61 4.36
C PHE A 144 6.16 -1.11 4.35
N MET A 145 7.01 -0.60 3.46
CA MET A 145 8.43 -0.98 3.43
C MET A 145 9.13 -0.61 4.75
N ASP A 146 8.88 0.60 5.23
CA ASP A 146 9.46 1.09 6.48
C ASP A 146 8.99 0.25 7.66
N ALA A 147 7.71 -0.12 7.69
CA ALA A 147 7.16 -1.01 8.71
C ALA A 147 7.78 -2.42 8.67
N VAL A 148 8.12 -2.93 7.49
CA VAL A 148 8.80 -4.24 7.35
C VAL A 148 10.29 -4.16 7.74
N LYS A 149 10.97 -3.05 7.43
CA LYS A 149 12.38 -2.83 7.77
C LYS A 149 12.61 -2.75 9.28
N ILE A 150 11.63 -2.28 10.06
CA ILE A 150 11.71 -2.16 11.53
C ILE A 150 11.30 -3.43 12.28
N LEU A 151 10.82 -4.48 11.58
CA LEU A 151 10.49 -5.74 12.23
C LEU A 151 11.71 -6.28 12.97
N PRO A 152 11.52 -6.96 14.11
CA PRO A 152 12.62 -7.44 14.94
C PRO A 152 13.30 -8.60 14.22
N THR A 153 14.21 -8.24 13.32
CA THR A 153 14.99 -9.17 12.54
C THR A 153 15.99 -9.82 13.47
N GLY A 154 15.75 -11.07 13.87
CA GLY A 154 16.71 -11.82 14.67
C GLY A 154 18.03 -11.97 13.92
N ALA A 155 18.94 -11.00 14.04
CA ALA A 155 20.33 -10.89 13.57
C ALA A 155 20.68 -11.25 12.11
N ARG A 156 19.80 -11.89 11.33
CA ARG A 156 20.05 -12.46 10.01
C ARG A 156 18.75 -12.60 9.22
N ILE A 157 18.11 -11.50 8.85
CA ILE A 157 17.45 -11.55 7.54
C ILE A 157 18.60 -11.65 6.56
N ASP A 158 18.68 -12.79 5.87
CA ASP A 158 19.71 -13.09 4.87
C ASP A 158 20.02 -11.83 4.06
N SER A 159 21.29 -11.46 3.97
CA SER A 159 21.74 -10.32 3.16
C SER A 159 21.15 -10.36 1.73
N ALA A 160 20.86 -11.56 1.22
CA ALA A 160 20.13 -11.80 -0.02
C ALA A 160 18.67 -11.29 -0.02
N ALA A 161 17.88 -11.52 1.03
CA ALA A 161 16.49 -11.06 1.12
C ALA A 161 16.43 -9.52 1.25
N SER A 162 17.33 -8.95 2.04
CA SER A 162 17.48 -7.48 2.14
C SER A 162 17.87 -6.86 0.79
N ARG A 163 18.86 -7.44 0.09
CA ARG A 163 19.25 -6.99 -1.27
C ARG A 163 18.09 -7.09 -2.26
N LYS A 164 17.31 -8.19 -2.23
CA LYS A 164 16.13 -8.36 -3.08
C LYS A 164 15.06 -7.31 -2.78
N LEU A 165 14.82 -7.01 -1.51
CA LEU A 165 13.86 -5.97 -1.10
C LEU A 165 14.29 -4.59 -1.62
N THR A 166 15.58 -4.24 -1.47
CA THR A 166 16.13 -2.99 -2.03
C THR A 166 16.03 -2.93 -3.56
N GLN A 167 16.27 -4.06 -4.25
CA GLN A 167 16.09 -4.13 -5.72
C GLN A 167 14.63 -3.93 -6.12
N CYS A 168 13.69 -4.54 -5.40
CA CYS A 168 12.27 -4.38 -5.63
C CYS A 168 11.79 -2.95 -5.33
N GLU A 169 12.31 -2.33 -4.26
CA GLU A 169 12.07 -0.92 -3.91
C GLU A 169 12.52 0.00 -5.05
N ARG A 170 13.73 -0.18 -5.59
CA ARG A 170 14.20 0.60 -6.76
C ARG A 170 13.31 0.43 -7.98
N LYS A 171 12.86 -0.81 -8.25
CA LYS A 171 11.95 -1.12 -9.37
C LYS A 171 10.59 -0.43 -9.17
N LEU A 172 10.03 -0.51 -7.96
CA LEU A 172 8.79 0.17 -7.59
C LEU A 172 8.88 1.68 -7.84
N TRP A 173 9.95 2.33 -7.37
CA TRP A 173 10.15 3.76 -7.54
C TRP A 173 10.34 4.17 -9.00
N LYS A 174 11.06 3.35 -9.79
CA LYS A 174 11.20 3.54 -11.24
C LYS A 174 9.86 3.44 -11.96
N ASP A 175 9.01 2.49 -11.58
CA ASP A 175 7.69 2.31 -12.18
C ASP A 175 6.72 3.41 -11.74
N TYR A 176 6.82 3.87 -10.49
CA TYR A 176 6.05 5.01 -10.00
C TYR A 176 6.44 6.31 -10.70
N ALA A 177 7.73 6.57 -10.92
CA ALA A 177 8.20 7.72 -11.70
C ALA A 177 7.62 7.70 -13.12
N ARG A 178 7.48 6.51 -13.74
CA ARG A 178 6.78 6.36 -15.03
C ARG A 178 5.31 6.70 -14.93
N VAL A 179 4.62 6.26 -13.87
CA VAL A 179 3.21 6.63 -13.63
C VAL A 179 3.06 8.14 -13.49
N VAL A 180 3.90 8.80 -12.68
CA VAL A 180 3.87 10.27 -12.50
C VAL A 180 4.13 10.99 -13.83
N SER A 181 5.13 10.55 -14.61
CA SER A 181 5.41 11.13 -15.93
C SER A 181 4.21 11.02 -16.90
N GLN A 182 3.47 9.91 -16.85
CA GLN A 182 2.25 9.75 -17.65
C GLN A 182 1.08 10.52 -17.07
N LEU A 183 0.98 10.62 -15.74
CA LEU A 183 -0.06 11.38 -15.04
C LEU A 183 0.00 12.87 -15.40
N ASN A 184 1.21 13.44 -15.47
CA ASN A 184 1.45 14.82 -15.87
C ASN A 184 0.99 15.12 -17.32
N LYS A 185 0.78 14.09 -18.15
CA LYS A 185 0.27 14.22 -19.53
C LYS A 185 -1.25 14.08 -19.62
N VAL A 186 -1.90 13.65 -18.54
CA VAL A 186 -3.36 13.49 -18.50
C VAL A 186 -3.99 14.84 -18.16
N ARG A 187 -5.09 15.17 -18.84
CA ARG A 187 -5.84 16.39 -18.57
C ARG A 187 -6.43 16.33 -17.15
N THR A 188 -6.26 17.39 -16.39
CA THR A 188 -6.86 17.49 -15.05
C THR A 188 -8.15 18.29 -15.13
N ASP A 189 -9.23 17.76 -14.57
CA ASP A 189 -10.47 18.51 -14.38
C ASP A 189 -10.28 19.52 -13.23
N ARG A 190 -10.19 20.79 -13.60
CA ARG A 190 -10.00 21.93 -12.69
C ARG A 190 -11.30 22.38 -12.02
N SER A 191 -12.45 21.80 -12.36
CA SER A 191 -13.74 22.14 -11.72
C SER A 191 -13.72 21.87 -10.20
N GLN A 192 -12.87 20.93 -9.75
CA GLN A 192 -12.70 20.58 -8.33
C GLN A 192 -11.51 21.27 -7.65
N THR A 193 -10.78 22.15 -8.35
CA THR A 193 -9.60 22.85 -7.82
C THR A 193 -9.91 23.60 -6.54
N TYR A 194 -11.01 24.35 -6.50
CA TYR A 194 -11.38 25.13 -5.33
C TYR A 194 -11.68 24.25 -4.12
N GLY A 195 -12.45 23.16 -4.31
CA GLY A 195 -12.75 22.21 -3.24
C GLY A 195 -11.49 21.49 -2.72
N ALA A 196 -10.57 21.14 -3.62
CA ALA A 196 -9.29 20.55 -3.23
C ALA A 196 -8.44 21.54 -2.41
N LEU A 197 -8.33 22.80 -2.84
CA LEU A 197 -7.60 23.85 -2.12
C LEU A 197 -8.21 24.13 -0.74
N LEU A 198 -9.53 24.07 -0.60
CA LEU A 198 -10.22 24.21 0.69
C LEU A 198 -9.97 23.02 1.64
N CYS A 199 -9.96 21.79 1.12
CA CYS A 199 -9.59 20.63 1.92
C CYS A 199 -8.13 20.72 2.37
N ILE A 200 -7.26 21.16 1.47
CA ILE A 200 -5.84 21.42 1.73
C ILE A 200 -5.64 22.43 2.86
N SER A 201 -6.35 23.56 2.82
CA SER A 201 -6.19 24.64 3.80
C SER A 201 -6.74 24.29 5.18
N ARG A 202 -7.76 23.42 5.27
CA ARG A 202 -8.41 23.05 6.53
C ARG A 202 -7.79 21.86 7.24
N VAL A 203 -7.37 20.84 6.50
CA VAL A 203 -6.89 19.57 7.09
C VAL A 203 -5.38 19.54 7.25
N GLY A 204 -4.67 20.44 6.56
CA GLY A 204 -3.22 20.38 6.41
C GLY A 204 -2.83 19.31 5.39
N LEU A 205 -1.83 19.62 4.57
CA LEU A 205 -1.32 18.67 3.58
C LEU A 205 -0.18 17.84 4.16
N HIS A 206 -0.25 16.53 3.96
CA HIS A 206 0.96 15.72 3.93
C HIS A 206 1.85 16.25 2.80
N GLY A 207 3.05 16.75 3.14
CA GLY A 207 3.80 17.68 2.29
C GLY A 207 4.09 17.22 0.85
N GLU A 208 4.19 15.91 0.59
CA GLU A 208 4.41 15.39 -0.77
C GLU A 208 3.14 15.37 -1.62
N ILE A 209 2.04 14.87 -1.07
CA ILE A 209 0.73 14.84 -1.74
C ILE A 209 0.28 16.29 -2.02
N GLY A 210 0.59 17.18 -1.08
CA GLY A 210 0.32 18.59 -1.19
C GLY A 210 1.03 19.30 -2.32
N ARG A 211 2.35 19.14 -2.38
CA ARG A 211 3.16 19.69 -3.47
C ARG A 211 2.73 19.15 -4.82
N ALA A 212 2.40 17.86 -4.89
CA ALA A 212 1.88 17.25 -6.12
C ALA A 212 0.55 17.90 -6.55
N ILE A 213 -0.43 18.00 -5.66
CA ILE A 213 -1.72 18.63 -5.97
C ILE A 213 -1.53 20.09 -6.41
N ILE A 214 -0.68 20.86 -5.72
CA ILE A 214 -0.38 22.25 -6.09
C ILE A 214 0.22 22.33 -7.50
N SER A 215 1.13 21.43 -7.87
CA SER A 215 1.75 21.41 -9.21
C SER A 215 0.78 21.08 -10.35
N PHE A 216 -0.38 20.48 -10.06
CA PHE A 216 -1.43 20.25 -11.06
C PHE A 216 -2.43 21.42 -11.16
N ILE A 217 -2.47 22.26 -10.12
CA ILE A 217 -3.37 23.41 -10.02
C ILE A 217 -2.73 24.68 -10.61
N ALA A 218 -1.47 24.95 -10.25
CA ALA A 218 -0.67 26.08 -10.73
C ALA A 218 -0.22 25.85 -12.19
#